data_AF-A0A9E2EDK7-F1
#
_entry.id   AF-A0A9E2EDK7-F1
#
_cell.length_a   1.000
_cell.length_b   1.000
_cell.length_c   1.000
_cell.angle_alpha   90.00
_cell.angle_beta   90.00
_cell.angle_gamma   90.00
#
_symmetry.space_group_name_H-M   'P 1'
#
loop_
_entity.id
_entity.type
_entity.pdbx_description
1 polymer ?
#
loop_
_entity_poly.entity_id
_entity_poly.type
_entity_poly.pdbx_seq_one_letter_code
_entity_poly.pdbx_strand_id
1 'polypeptide(L)'
;MYKPDTVFIIGAGASAEAGLPIGSKLAEIISEKLDYEFDFDRLIKGNQNIYGSWKKHIQDNKTDEDPNVYLETANGVSSGIILAESIDNFIDIHQADAKTKLIGKTAIAHSILEAERNSKFFVDWETYNRFEPPISMRNLGESWFVLFATLIARRIPKDEVAHIFQNISIICFNYDRCIEQFLTFAISAIYSLEMKEAWEIVNSENAGAIIHH
;
A
#
# COMPACT_ATOMS: atom_id res chain seq x y z
N MET A 1 -16.21 -6.54 -24.03
CA MET A 1 -17.17 -7.26 -23.18
C MET A 1 -16.38 -8.41 -22.59
N TYR A 2 -16.11 -8.34 -21.29
CA TYR A 2 -15.47 -9.44 -20.58
C TYR A 2 -16.38 -10.67 -20.66
N LYS A 3 -15.79 -11.86 -20.68
CA LYS A 3 -16.60 -13.07 -20.52
C LYS A 3 -17.27 -13.02 -19.15
N PRO A 4 -18.43 -13.66 -18.96
CA PRO A 4 -18.95 -13.88 -17.62
C PRO A 4 -17.81 -14.39 -16.73
N ASP A 5 -17.68 -13.81 -15.54
CA ASP A 5 -16.72 -14.21 -14.49
C ASP A 5 -15.23 -14.02 -14.85
N THR A 6 -14.83 -12.81 -15.23
CA THR A 6 -13.40 -12.50 -15.45
C THR A 6 -12.71 -12.13 -14.14
N VAL A 7 -11.64 -12.85 -13.80
CA VAL A 7 -10.80 -12.58 -12.62
C VAL A 7 -9.50 -11.89 -13.05
N PHE A 8 -9.21 -10.75 -12.43
CA PHE A 8 -7.92 -10.07 -12.53
C PHE A 8 -7.08 -10.40 -11.30
N ILE A 9 -5.83 -10.79 -11.52
CA ILE A 9 -4.86 -10.98 -10.45
C ILE A 9 -3.81 -9.87 -10.60
N ILE A 10 -3.71 -9.03 -9.58
CA ILE A 10 -2.87 -7.84 -9.56
C ILE A 10 -1.73 -8.08 -8.58
N GLY A 11 -0.49 -7.87 -9.04
CA GLY A 11 0.72 -7.93 -8.22
C GLY A 11 1.46 -6.60 -8.17
N ALA A 12 2.60 -6.59 -7.48
CA ALA A 12 3.27 -5.35 -7.02
C ALA A 12 3.63 -4.38 -8.16
N GLY A 13 3.82 -4.88 -9.38
CA GLY A 13 4.08 -4.05 -10.56
C GLY A 13 2.94 -3.10 -10.94
N ALA A 14 1.71 -3.38 -10.51
CA ALA A 14 0.55 -2.58 -10.87
C ALA A 14 0.54 -1.19 -10.21
N SER A 15 1.12 -1.05 -9.02
CA SER A 15 1.18 0.23 -8.31
C SER A 15 2.41 1.06 -8.69
N ALA A 16 3.31 0.53 -9.53
CA ALA A 16 4.54 1.21 -9.95
C ALA A 16 4.24 2.52 -10.71
N GLU A 17 3.24 2.53 -11.59
CA GLU A 17 2.84 3.71 -12.35
C GLU A 17 2.23 4.82 -11.47
N ALA A 18 1.78 4.46 -10.26
CA ALA A 18 1.33 5.38 -9.23
C ALA A 18 2.46 5.94 -8.36
N GLY A 19 3.69 5.45 -8.55
CA GLY A 19 4.88 5.85 -7.80
C GLY A 19 5.16 5.00 -6.56
N LEU A 20 4.49 3.87 -6.38
CA LEU A 20 4.75 2.97 -5.26
C LEU A 20 5.91 2.01 -5.58
N PRO A 21 6.71 1.62 -4.57
CA PRO A 21 7.80 0.68 -4.77
C PRO A 21 7.27 -0.73 -5.08
N ILE A 22 7.86 -1.38 -6.08
CA ILE A 22 7.67 -2.81 -6.32
C ILE A 22 8.37 -3.64 -5.24
N GLY A 23 8.02 -4.93 -5.09
CA GLY A 23 8.48 -5.77 -3.97
C GLY A 23 9.99 -5.74 -3.68
N SER A 24 10.85 -5.89 -4.70
CA SER A 24 12.31 -5.81 -4.51
C SER A 24 12.76 -4.43 -4.06
N LYS A 25 12.17 -3.37 -4.62
CA LYS A 25 12.50 -2.00 -4.21
C LYS A 25 12.01 -1.68 -2.81
N LEU A 26 10.86 -2.21 -2.41
CA LEU A 26 10.35 -2.09 -1.05
C LEU A 26 11.27 -2.81 -0.06
N ALA A 27 11.79 -3.99 -0.41
CA ALA A 27 12.76 -4.71 0.41
C ALA A 27 14.06 -3.91 0.58
N GLU A 28 14.58 -3.28 -0.48
CA GLU A 28 15.73 -2.36 -0.40
C GLU A 28 15.44 -1.17 0.54
N ILE A 29 14.28 -0.51 0.38
CA ILE A 29 13.89 0.62 1.23
C ILE A 29 13.81 0.20 2.71
N ILE A 30 13.20 -0.95 2.99
CA ILE A 30 13.11 -1.47 4.36
C ILE A 30 14.50 -1.81 4.90
N SER A 31 15.35 -2.44 4.08
CA SER A 31 16.73 -2.76 4.45
C SER A 31 17.50 -1.51 4.85
N GLU A 32 17.48 -0.46 4.03
CA GLU A 32 18.14 0.82 4.32
C GLU A 32 17.59 1.49 5.59
N LYS A 33 16.26 1.42 5.79
CA LYS A 33 15.60 2.01 6.97
C LYS A 33 15.96 1.29 8.27
N LEU A 34 16.25 0.00 8.20
CA LEU A 34 16.58 -0.84 9.36
C LEU A 34 18.08 -1.02 9.57
N ASP A 35 18.92 -0.44 8.71
CA ASP A 35 20.37 -0.44 8.83
C ASP A 35 20.82 0.66 9.80
N TYR A 36 20.82 0.32 11.08
CA TYR A 36 21.09 1.23 12.18
C TYR A 36 22.57 1.28 12.54
N GLU A 37 23.13 2.48 12.45
CA GLU A 37 24.47 2.81 12.92
C GLU A 37 24.41 4.02 13.88
N PHE A 38 25.21 3.98 14.93
CA PHE A 38 25.30 5.02 15.95
C PHE A 38 26.74 5.48 16.14
N ASP A 39 26.91 6.79 16.33
CA ASP A 39 28.14 7.41 16.82
C ASP A 39 27.88 7.91 18.24
N PHE A 40 28.35 7.16 19.23
CA PHE A 40 27.92 7.27 20.63
C PHE A 40 26.38 7.20 20.74
N ASP A 41 25.73 8.26 21.22
CA ASP A 41 24.27 8.34 21.36
C ASP A 41 23.57 8.92 20.12
N ARG A 42 24.32 9.30 19.08
CA ARG A 42 23.77 9.93 17.88
C ARG A 42 23.49 8.88 16.81
N LEU A 43 22.24 8.80 16.36
CA LEU A 43 21.88 8.01 15.20
C LEU A 43 22.49 8.62 13.93
N ILE A 44 23.31 7.84 13.22
CA ILE A 44 23.96 8.28 11.97
C ILE A 44 23.36 7.60 10.72
N LYS A 45 22.73 6.44 10.87
CA LYS A 45 22.09 5.69 9.78
C LYS A 45 20.85 4.96 10.27
N GLY A 46 19.91 4.69 9.38
CA GLY A 46 18.62 4.07 9.70
C GLY A 46 17.53 5.09 9.98
N ASN A 47 16.29 4.62 10.13
CA ASN A 47 15.12 5.50 10.19
C ASN A 47 14.74 5.85 11.65
N GLN A 48 14.74 7.14 11.97
CA GLN A 48 14.48 7.61 13.33
C GLN A 48 13.01 7.47 13.77
N ASN A 49 12.06 7.60 12.85
CA ASN A 49 10.63 7.46 13.16
C ASN A 49 10.26 6.02 13.48
N ILE A 50 10.81 5.09 12.67
CA ILE A 50 10.84 3.69 13.02
C ILE A 50 11.49 3.63 14.38
N TYR A 51 12.80 3.92 14.58
CA TYR A 51 13.53 3.81 15.87
C TYR A 51 12.75 4.26 17.12
N GLY A 52 12.10 5.41 17.05
CA GLY A 52 11.28 5.94 18.15
C GLY A 52 10.06 5.08 18.51
N SER A 53 9.44 4.40 17.54
CA SER A 53 8.17 3.66 17.72
C SER A 53 8.28 2.41 18.59
N TRP A 54 9.05 1.40 18.21
CA TRP A 54 9.60 0.32 19.05
C TRP A 54 10.23 0.80 20.36
N LYS A 55 11.07 1.86 20.40
CA LYS A 55 11.59 2.36 21.69
C LYS A 55 10.45 2.75 22.65
N LYS A 56 9.43 3.43 22.14
CA LYS A 56 8.21 3.75 22.89
C LYS A 56 7.43 2.50 23.27
N HIS A 57 7.28 1.53 22.35
CA HIS A 57 6.61 0.26 22.62
C HIS A 57 7.27 -0.53 23.76
N ILE A 58 8.59 -0.63 23.78
CA ILE A 58 9.40 -1.27 24.84
C ILE A 58 9.16 -0.58 26.19
N GLN A 59 9.19 0.75 26.20
CA GLN A 59 8.94 1.55 27.41
C GLN A 59 7.52 1.36 27.95
N ASP A 60 6.51 1.42 27.07
CA ASP A 60 5.10 1.29 27.44
C ASP A 60 4.77 -0.12 27.97
N ASN A 61 5.45 -1.16 27.46
CA ASN A 61 5.26 -2.55 27.90
C ASN A 61 6.17 -2.97 29.06
N LYS A 62 7.00 -2.06 29.60
CA LYS A 62 7.92 -2.32 30.71
C LYS A 62 8.75 -3.59 30.52
N THR A 63 9.22 -3.83 29.31
CA THR A 63 10.11 -4.96 29.05
C THR A 63 11.47 -4.67 29.67
N ASP A 64 11.96 -5.57 30.52
CA ASP A 64 13.34 -5.52 31.06
C ASP A 64 14.41 -5.90 29.99
N GLU A 65 14.01 -5.94 28.72
CA GLU A 65 14.89 -6.30 27.60
C GLU A 65 15.86 -5.16 27.28
N ASP A 66 17.11 -5.53 26.96
CA ASP A 66 18.12 -4.59 26.49
C ASP A 66 17.72 -4.02 25.11
N PRO A 67 17.60 -2.69 24.96
CA PRO A 67 17.35 -2.04 23.67
C PRO A 67 18.32 -2.44 22.55
N ASN A 68 19.55 -2.84 22.89
CA ASN A 68 20.54 -3.31 21.92
C ASN A 68 20.07 -4.57 21.17
N VAL A 69 19.28 -5.44 21.81
CA VAL A 69 18.73 -6.65 21.17
C VAL A 69 17.82 -6.29 20.00
N TYR A 70 17.04 -5.20 20.15
CA TYR A 70 16.19 -4.72 19.07
C TYR A 70 17.03 -4.19 17.91
N LEU A 71 18.10 -3.42 18.20
CA LEU A 71 19.03 -2.93 17.17
C LEU A 71 19.72 -4.08 16.42
N GLU A 72 20.21 -5.08 17.13
CA GLU A 72 20.78 -6.30 16.53
C GLU A 72 19.76 -7.01 15.63
N THR A 73 18.53 -7.14 16.12
CA THR A 73 17.43 -7.75 15.34
C THR A 73 17.14 -6.94 14.08
N ALA A 74 17.06 -5.61 14.17
CA ALA A 74 16.81 -4.75 13.01
C ALA A 74 17.91 -4.83 11.95
N ASN A 75 19.19 -4.83 12.36
CA ASN A 75 20.32 -5.02 11.45
C ASN A 75 20.32 -6.42 10.82
N GLY A 76 19.88 -7.44 11.57
CA GLY A 76 19.63 -8.79 11.05
C GLY A 76 18.55 -8.81 9.97
N VAL A 77 17.42 -8.13 10.21
CA VAL A 77 16.33 -7.97 9.23
C VAL A 77 16.84 -7.21 8.00
N SER A 78 17.57 -6.11 8.20
CA SER A 78 18.14 -5.30 7.12
C SER A 78 18.99 -6.14 6.18
N SER A 79 19.85 -7.01 6.72
CA SER A 79 20.72 -7.88 5.94
C SER A 79 19.97 -9.03 5.25
N GLY A 80 18.96 -9.59 5.92
CA GLY A 80 18.25 -10.78 5.45
C GLY A 80 17.12 -10.51 4.44
N ILE A 81 16.43 -9.37 4.56
CA ILE A 81 15.20 -9.11 3.80
C ILE A 81 15.43 -9.02 2.28
N ILE A 82 16.61 -8.55 1.85
CA ILE A 82 16.99 -8.45 0.42
C ILE A 82 17.20 -9.84 -0.20
N LEU A 83 17.54 -10.85 0.61
CA LEU A 83 17.83 -12.21 0.14
C LEU A 83 16.57 -13.08 0.04
N ALA A 84 15.44 -12.63 0.59
CA ALA A 84 14.20 -13.37 0.57
C ALA A 84 13.47 -13.25 -0.78
N GLU A 85 12.71 -14.29 -1.13
CA GLU A 85 11.85 -14.29 -2.33
C GLU A 85 10.80 -13.16 -2.30
N SER A 86 10.25 -12.89 -1.12
CA SER A 86 9.35 -11.78 -0.85
C SER A 86 9.49 -11.33 0.60
N ILE A 87 8.96 -10.14 0.88
CA ILE A 87 8.89 -9.59 2.23
C ILE A 87 8.04 -10.50 3.13
N ASP A 88 6.90 -10.99 2.65
CA ASP A 88 6.04 -11.90 3.43
C ASP A 88 6.77 -13.20 3.77
N ASN A 89 7.45 -13.79 2.78
CA ASN A 89 8.24 -15.00 3.01
C ASN A 89 9.32 -14.77 4.08
N PHE A 90 9.98 -13.59 4.08
CA PHE A 90 10.94 -13.25 5.14
C PHE A 90 10.28 -13.21 6.53
N ILE A 91 9.12 -12.58 6.65
CA ILE A 91 8.39 -12.49 7.92
C ILE A 91 7.89 -13.86 8.38
N ASP A 92 7.43 -14.71 7.45
CA ASP A 92 6.93 -16.05 7.74
C ASP A 92 8.04 -17.00 8.21
N ILE A 93 9.24 -16.92 7.62
CA ILE A 93 10.43 -17.64 8.11
C ILE A 93 10.70 -17.31 9.59
N HIS A 94 10.47 -16.06 9.99
CA HIS A 94 10.71 -15.56 11.34
C HIS A 94 9.43 -15.47 12.18
N GLN A 95 8.35 -16.17 11.83
CA GLN A 95 7.05 -16.04 12.48
C GLN A 95 7.06 -16.30 13.99
N ALA A 96 7.98 -17.14 14.47
CA ALA A 96 8.15 -17.47 15.89
C ALA A 96 8.93 -16.41 16.68
N ASP A 97 9.64 -15.52 15.99
CA ASP A 97 10.35 -14.40 16.60
C ASP A 97 9.48 -13.15 16.61
N ALA A 98 8.90 -12.87 17.78
CA ALA A 98 8.06 -11.71 17.99
C ALA A 98 8.77 -10.38 17.69
N LYS A 99 10.09 -10.27 17.92
CA LYS A 99 10.85 -9.03 17.68
C LYS A 99 11.05 -8.80 16.20
N THR A 100 11.50 -9.81 15.45
CA THR A 100 11.60 -9.72 13.99
C THR A 100 10.26 -9.39 13.36
N LYS A 101 9.17 -10.01 13.83
CA LYS A 101 7.81 -9.71 13.35
C LYS A 101 7.38 -8.27 13.64
N LEU A 102 7.65 -7.77 14.84
CA LEU A 102 7.34 -6.39 15.21
C LEU A 102 8.13 -5.41 14.32
N ILE A 103 9.45 -5.53 14.28
CA ILE A 103 10.34 -4.63 13.54
C ILE A 103 10.02 -4.66 12.04
N GLY A 104 9.91 -5.86 11.46
CA GLY A 104 9.60 -6.04 10.05
C GLY A 104 8.25 -5.43 9.68
N LYS A 105 7.18 -5.72 10.44
CA LYS A 105 5.84 -5.16 10.16
C LYS A 105 5.80 -3.64 10.35
N THR A 106 6.49 -3.10 11.36
CA THR A 106 6.61 -1.65 11.54
C THR A 106 7.33 -1.00 10.36
N ALA A 107 8.41 -1.61 9.86
CA ALA A 107 9.15 -1.08 8.73
C ALA A 107 8.35 -1.14 7.41
N ILE A 108 7.62 -2.24 7.18
CA ILE A 108 6.70 -2.39 6.04
C ILE A 108 5.64 -1.30 6.08
N ALA A 109 4.91 -1.19 7.19
CA ALA A 109 3.85 -0.20 7.35
C ALA A 109 4.38 1.23 7.17
N HIS A 110 5.51 1.56 7.80
CA HIS A 110 6.12 2.89 7.67
C HIS A 110 6.55 3.20 6.23
N SER A 111 7.14 2.23 5.54
CA SER A 111 7.61 2.41 4.15
C SER A 111 6.44 2.55 3.18
N ILE A 112 5.36 1.79 3.37
CA ILE A 112 4.13 1.92 2.58
C ILE A 112 3.49 3.28 2.83
N LEU A 113 3.30 3.70 4.08
CA LEU A 113 2.68 4.99 4.40
C LEU A 113 3.46 6.17 3.80
N GLU A 114 4.80 6.10 3.80
CA GLU A 114 5.63 7.12 3.15
C GLU A 114 5.49 7.07 1.62
N ALA A 115 5.45 5.89 1.02
CA ALA A 115 5.23 5.73 -0.41
C ALA A 115 3.83 6.24 -0.83
N GLU A 116 2.79 5.90 -0.07
CA GLU A 116 1.42 6.36 -0.30
C GLU A 116 1.33 7.89 -0.23
N ARG A 117 1.97 8.51 0.76
CA ARG A 117 2.04 9.98 0.90
C ARG A 117 2.73 10.66 -0.29
N ASN A 118 3.70 9.99 -0.91
CA ASN A 118 4.44 10.51 -2.06
C ASN A 118 3.88 10.04 -3.41
N SER A 119 2.79 9.26 -3.40
CA SER A 119 2.20 8.70 -4.60
C SER A 119 1.39 9.73 -5.41
N LYS A 120 1.10 9.39 -6.67
CA LYS A 120 0.20 10.19 -7.52
C LYS A 120 -1.25 10.20 -7.04
N PHE A 121 -1.60 9.33 -6.09
CA PHE A 121 -2.94 9.22 -5.53
C PHE A 121 -3.10 9.91 -4.17
N PHE A 122 -2.03 10.48 -3.62
CA PHE A 122 -2.11 11.22 -2.38
C PHE A 122 -3.03 12.44 -2.54
N VAL A 123 -4.01 12.55 -1.62
CA VAL A 123 -4.89 13.71 -1.51
C VAL A 123 -4.64 14.36 -0.16
N ASP A 124 -4.19 15.60 -0.18
CA ASP A 124 -4.12 16.42 1.02
C ASP A 124 -5.49 17.04 1.29
N TRP A 125 -6.25 16.39 2.18
CA TRP A 125 -7.60 16.81 2.53
C TRP A 125 -7.66 18.16 3.27
N GLU A 126 -6.54 18.63 3.85
CA GLU A 126 -6.49 19.93 4.50
C GLU A 126 -6.48 21.08 3.48
N THR A 127 -5.83 20.84 2.33
CA THR A 127 -5.71 21.82 1.23
C THR A 127 -6.67 21.53 0.07
N TYR A 128 -7.42 20.42 0.13
CA TYR A 128 -8.31 19.98 -0.92
C TYR A 128 -9.44 20.97 -1.20
N ASN A 129 -9.50 21.43 -2.45
CA ASN A 129 -10.61 22.19 -2.97
C ASN A 129 -11.72 21.25 -3.42
N ARG A 130 -12.85 21.19 -2.69
CA ARG A 130 -14.02 20.35 -3.02
C ARG A 130 -14.64 20.59 -4.40
N PHE A 131 -14.30 21.71 -5.05
CA PHE A 131 -14.76 22.04 -6.40
C PHE A 131 -13.84 21.50 -7.50
N GLU A 132 -12.71 20.91 -7.13
CA GLU A 132 -11.76 20.27 -8.05
C GLU A 132 -11.75 18.75 -7.84
N PRO A 133 -11.36 17.95 -8.85
CA PRO A 133 -11.17 16.52 -8.66
C PRO A 133 -10.10 16.25 -7.59
N PRO A 134 -10.27 15.25 -6.70
CA PRO A 134 -9.28 14.92 -5.67
C PRO A 134 -7.89 14.62 -6.20
N ILE A 135 -7.83 14.05 -7.41
CA ILE A 135 -6.58 13.74 -8.10
C ILE A 135 -6.70 14.16 -9.57
N SER A 136 -5.59 14.66 -10.13
CA SER A 136 -5.52 15.02 -11.54
C SER A 136 -5.46 13.75 -12.39
N MET A 137 -6.60 13.37 -12.98
CA MET A 137 -6.70 12.29 -13.97
C MET A 137 -5.75 12.51 -15.17
N ARG A 138 -5.38 13.77 -15.47
CA ARG A 138 -4.42 14.11 -16.52
C ARG A 138 -3.02 13.59 -16.21
N ASN A 139 -2.61 13.58 -14.94
CA ASN A 139 -1.30 13.07 -14.53
C ASN A 139 -1.22 11.53 -14.54
N LEU A 140 -2.36 10.88 -14.73
CA LEU A 140 -2.52 9.42 -14.77
C LEU A 140 -2.89 8.93 -16.18
N GLY A 141 -3.03 9.82 -17.17
CA GLY A 141 -3.67 9.53 -18.46
C GLY A 141 -3.03 8.40 -19.27
N GLU A 142 -1.75 8.11 -19.03
CA GLU A 142 -1.01 7.03 -19.71
C GLU A 142 -0.92 5.73 -18.89
N SER A 143 -1.50 5.71 -17.69
CA SER A 143 -1.41 4.55 -16.80
C SER A 143 -2.41 3.45 -17.16
N TRP A 144 -2.07 2.20 -16.84
CA TRP A 144 -2.97 1.06 -16.99
C TRP A 144 -4.25 1.23 -16.17
N PHE A 145 -4.21 1.99 -15.07
CA PHE A 145 -5.37 2.37 -14.27
C PHE A 145 -6.46 3.03 -15.14
N VAL A 146 -6.09 4.05 -15.93
CA VAL A 146 -7.03 4.77 -16.80
C VAL A 146 -7.60 3.86 -17.89
N LEU A 147 -6.75 3.02 -18.49
CA LEU A 147 -7.20 2.02 -19.45
C LEU A 147 -8.19 1.05 -18.81
N PHE A 148 -7.90 0.55 -17.61
CA PHE A 148 -8.73 -0.38 -16.87
C PHE A 148 -10.10 0.21 -16.54
N ALA A 149 -10.15 1.42 -15.93
CA ALA A 149 -11.41 2.11 -15.65
C ALA A 149 -12.25 2.33 -16.92
N THR A 150 -11.61 2.70 -18.02
CA THR A 150 -12.30 2.91 -19.31
C THR A 150 -12.87 1.60 -19.86
N LEU A 151 -12.18 0.48 -19.66
CA LEU A 151 -12.63 -0.84 -20.12
C LEU A 151 -13.80 -1.37 -19.30
N ILE A 152 -13.78 -1.23 -17.97
CA ILE A 152 -14.86 -1.71 -17.10
C ILE A 152 -16.12 -0.83 -17.22
N ALA A 153 -15.97 0.49 -17.38
CA ALA A 153 -17.10 1.40 -17.56
C ALA A 153 -17.72 1.33 -18.97
N ARG A 154 -17.06 0.64 -19.91
CA ARG A 154 -17.44 0.63 -21.32
C ARG A 154 -18.84 0.03 -21.52
N ARG A 155 -19.75 0.86 -22.04
CA ARG A 155 -21.16 0.51 -22.32
C ARG A 155 -22.01 0.22 -21.06
N ILE A 156 -21.59 0.69 -19.90
CA ILE A 156 -22.40 0.65 -18.68
C ILE A 156 -23.03 2.03 -18.49
N PRO A 157 -24.35 2.17 -18.63
CA PRO A 157 -25.03 3.45 -18.43
C PRO A 157 -25.05 3.83 -16.94
N LYS A 158 -25.30 5.12 -16.64
CA LYS A 158 -25.19 5.66 -15.28
C LYS A 158 -26.12 4.98 -14.28
N ASP A 159 -27.33 4.65 -14.70
CA ASP A 159 -28.34 3.95 -13.90
C ASP A 159 -27.97 2.49 -13.58
N GLU A 160 -27.00 1.90 -14.29
CA GLU A 160 -26.48 0.55 -14.04
C GLU A 160 -25.11 0.54 -13.35
N VAL A 161 -24.56 1.69 -12.97
CA VAL A 161 -23.19 1.80 -12.41
C VAL A 161 -23.00 0.97 -11.14
N ALA A 162 -24.06 0.73 -10.36
CA ALA A 162 -24.03 -0.14 -9.19
C ALA A 162 -23.64 -1.60 -9.52
N HIS A 163 -23.76 -2.00 -10.79
CA HIS A 163 -23.41 -3.32 -11.31
C HIS A 163 -22.12 -3.33 -12.15
N ILE A 164 -21.33 -2.24 -12.13
CA ILE A 164 -20.11 -2.09 -12.96
C ILE A 164 -19.11 -3.25 -12.79
N PHE A 165 -19.11 -3.89 -11.63
CA PHE A 165 -18.22 -4.98 -11.26
C PHE A 165 -18.88 -6.37 -11.29
N GLN A 166 -20.14 -6.51 -11.72
CA GLN A 166 -20.90 -7.77 -11.61
C GLN A 166 -20.23 -8.99 -12.27
N ASN A 167 -19.43 -8.78 -13.32
CA ASN A 167 -18.75 -9.86 -14.06
C ASN A 167 -17.22 -9.83 -13.89
N ILE A 168 -16.73 -9.08 -12.90
CA ILE A 168 -15.31 -8.83 -12.68
C ILE A 168 -15.00 -9.13 -11.22
N SER A 169 -13.91 -9.85 -10.98
CA SER A 169 -13.33 -9.98 -9.65
C SER A 169 -11.86 -9.55 -9.70
N ILE A 170 -11.37 -8.90 -8.65
CA ILE A 170 -9.99 -8.41 -8.59
C ILE A 170 -9.33 -9.00 -7.35
N ILE A 171 -8.29 -9.81 -7.53
CA ILE A 171 -7.47 -10.31 -6.44
C ILE A 171 -6.20 -9.47 -6.41
N CYS A 172 -5.98 -8.74 -5.31
CA CYS A 172 -4.85 -7.85 -5.13
C CYS A 172 -3.85 -8.48 -4.15
N PHE A 173 -2.64 -8.75 -4.64
CA PHE A 173 -1.51 -9.20 -3.81
C PHE A 173 -0.58 -8.03 -3.44
N ASN A 174 -1.08 -6.79 -3.50
CA ASN A 174 -0.31 -5.60 -3.16
C ASN A 174 -0.64 -5.19 -1.74
N TYR A 175 0.35 -4.60 -1.06
CA TYR A 175 0.15 -4.06 0.28
C TYR A 175 -0.67 -2.75 0.29
N ASP A 176 -0.80 -2.10 -0.86
CA ASP A 176 -1.44 -0.79 -1.00
C ASP A 176 -2.89 -0.88 -1.52
N ARG A 177 -3.65 0.19 -1.32
CA ARG A 177 -5.06 0.32 -1.78
C ARG A 177 -5.21 1.23 -3.00
N CYS A 178 -4.18 1.31 -3.85
CA CYS A 178 -4.16 2.23 -4.98
C CYS A 178 -5.30 1.97 -5.97
N ILE A 179 -5.61 0.71 -6.24
CA ILE A 179 -6.63 0.35 -7.24
C ILE A 179 -8.04 0.76 -6.78
N GLU A 180 -8.39 0.54 -5.51
CA GLU A 180 -9.66 0.98 -4.91
C GLU A 180 -9.79 2.48 -4.96
N GLN A 181 -8.74 3.16 -4.52
CA GLN A 181 -8.72 4.61 -4.45
C GLN A 181 -8.86 5.21 -5.85
N PHE A 182 -8.09 4.70 -6.81
CA PHE A 182 -8.19 5.13 -8.21
C PHE A 182 -9.58 4.86 -8.78
N LEU A 183 -10.13 3.66 -8.61
CA LEU A 183 -11.45 3.30 -9.14
C LEU A 183 -12.55 4.17 -8.53
N THR A 184 -12.44 4.52 -7.26
CA THR A 184 -13.38 5.43 -6.59
C THR A 184 -13.38 6.80 -7.30
N PHE A 185 -12.20 7.38 -7.53
CA PHE A 185 -12.08 8.65 -8.23
C PHE A 185 -12.53 8.56 -9.70
N ALA A 186 -12.17 7.49 -10.39
CA ALA A 186 -12.53 7.28 -11.78
C ALA A 186 -14.04 7.12 -11.97
N ILE A 187 -14.71 6.32 -11.13
CA ILE A 187 -16.16 6.10 -11.20
C ILE A 187 -16.91 7.40 -10.86
N SER A 188 -16.50 8.12 -9.81
CA SER A 188 -17.08 9.42 -9.48
C SER A 188 -16.96 10.39 -10.66
N ALA A 189 -15.80 10.46 -11.32
CA ALA A 189 -15.58 11.33 -12.46
C ALA A 189 -16.37 10.92 -13.72
N ILE A 190 -16.35 9.64 -14.09
CA ILE A 190 -17.01 9.12 -15.30
C ILE A 190 -18.52 9.28 -15.21
N TYR A 191 -19.10 8.97 -14.06
CA TYR A 191 -20.56 8.95 -13.86
C TYR A 191 -21.11 10.20 -13.17
N SER A 192 -20.23 11.14 -12.77
CA SER A 192 -20.60 12.32 -11.98
C SER A 192 -21.40 11.92 -10.73
N LEU A 193 -20.84 11.01 -9.93
CA LEU A 193 -21.38 10.56 -8.65
C LEU A 193 -20.70 11.28 -7.49
N GLU A 194 -21.38 11.35 -6.35
CA GLU A 194 -20.72 11.76 -5.12
C GLU A 194 -19.59 10.77 -4.77
N MET A 195 -18.49 11.27 -4.22
CA MET A 195 -17.36 10.44 -3.80
C MET A 195 -17.76 9.29 -2.87
N LYS A 196 -18.73 9.53 -1.98
CA LYS A 196 -19.26 8.51 -1.08
C LYS A 196 -19.94 7.37 -1.84
N GLU A 197 -20.78 7.69 -2.81
CA GLU A 197 -21.49 6.71 -3.63
C GLU A 197 -20.51 5.88 -4.47
N ALA A 198 -19.53 6.54 -5.11
CA ALA A 198 -18.49 5.82 -5.84
C ALA A 198 -17.66 4.89 -4.94
N TRP A 199 -17.37 5.32 -3.70
CA TRP A 199 -16.63 4.52 -2.73
C TRP A 199 -17.44 3.30 -2.29
N GLU A 200 -18.75 3.47 -2.06
CA GLU A 200 -19.66 2.37 -1.73
C GLU A 200 -19.72 1.35 -2.87
N ILE A 201 -19.76 1.79 -4.13
CA ILE A 201 -19.76 0.88 -5.29
C ILE A 201 -18.47 0.05 -5.32
N VAL A 202 -17.30 0.68 -5.16
CA VAL A 202 -15.99 0.01 -5.21
C VAL A 202 -15.78 -0.95 -4.04
N ASN A 203 -16.31 -0.63 -2.85
CA ASN A 203 -16.14 -1.44 -1.64
C ASN A 203 -17.33 -2.35 -1.32
N SER A 204 -18.39 -2.36 -2.15
CA SER A 204 -19.54 -3.23 -1.94
C SER A 204 -19.19 -4.70 -2.17
N GLU A 205 -19.83 -5.61 -1.44
CA GLU A 205 -19.67 -7.07 -1.63
C GLU A 205 -20.12 -7.54 -3.03
N ASN A 206 -20.90 -6.71 -3.75
CA ASN A 206 -21.33 -6.95 -5.14
C ASN A 206 -20.28 -6.52 -6.18
N ALA A 207 -19.28 -5.72 -5.79
CA ALA A 207 -18.06 -5.62 -6.56
C ALA A 207 -17.27 -6.88 -6.28
N GLY A 208 -17.10 -7.76 -7.27
CA GLY A 208 -16.35 -9.00 -7.11
C GLY A 208 -15.04 -8.69 -6.39
N ALA A 209 -15.00 -9.10 -5.13
CA ALA A 209 -14.29 -8.40 -4.07
C ALA A 209 -12.86 -8.06 -4.49
N ILE A 210 -12.43 -6.81 -4.29
CA ILE A 210 -11.00 -6.51 -4.25
C ILE A 210 -10.49 -7.19 -2.97
N ILE A 211 -10.06 -8.44 -3.13
CA ILE A 211 -9.60 -9.28 -2.02
C ILE A 211 -8.11 -9.03 -1.87
N HIS A 212 -7.71 -8.58 -0.68
CA HIS A 212 -6.32 -8.54 -0.25
C HIS A 212 -5.95 -9.88 0.37
N HIS A 213 -4.81 -10.43 -0.03
CA HIS A 213 -4.21 -11.62 0.57
C HIS A 213 -2.97 -11.27 1.37
#